data_AF-A0A7W3P5M8-F1
#
_entry.id   AF-A0A7W3P5M8-F1
#
_cell.length_a   1.000
_cell.length_b   1.000
_cell.length_c   1.000
_cell.angle_alpha   90.00
_cell.angle_beta   90.00
_cell.angle_gamma   90.00
#
_symmetry.space_group_name_H-M   'P 1'
#
loop_
_entity.id
_entity.type
_entity.pdbx_description
1 polymer ?
#
loop_
_entity_poly.entity_id
_entity_poly.type
_entity_poly.pdbx_seq_one_letter_code
_entity_poly.pdbx_strand_id
1 'polypeptide(L)'
;MTNRYEELERRVAAVEQALGLAGPADPAPTEPTLDQGMFWILEGLRARLPEGSAGAVTFAGAVRTDDGPVEWQYGRATDDLLGLDDDSRELVTERLAALGHPVRLRLLLAVLRGHRTAAALAELDGMGTTGQVYHHVRALTAAGWLSAAGRGRLRVPPERVVPLLTVLAAAL
;
A
#
# COMPACT_ATOMS: atom_id res chain seq x y z
N MET A 1 -59.11 13.44 5.25
CA MET A 1 -57.86 13.30 6.04
C MET A 1 -56.73 13.22 5.06
N THR A 2 -56.16 14.35 4.66
CA THR A 2 -54.99 14.39 3.77
C THR A 2 -53.88 13.58 4.44
N ASN A 3 -53.36 12.59 3.70
CA ASN A 3 -52.46 11.61 4.26
C ASN A 3 -51.15 12.33 4.63
N ARG A 4 -50.69 12.17 5.88
CA ARG A 4 -49.44 12.76 6.38
C ARG A 4 -48.25 12.48 5.45
N TYR A 5 -48.31 11.36 4.70
CA TYR A 5 -47.35 11.02 3.66
C TYR A 5 -47.33 11.99 2.46
N GLU A 6 -48.49 12.34 1.91
CA GLU A 6 -48.59 13.26 0.76
C GLU A 6 -48.09 14.67 1.11
N GLU A 7 -48.28 15.08 2.36
CA GLU A 7 -47.76 16.36 2.85
C GLU A 7 -46.25 16.32 3.08
N LEU A 8 -45.71 15.17 3.49
CA LEU A 8 -44.27 14.96 3.58
C LEU A 8 -43.62 15.01 2.19
N GLU A 9 -44.18 14.30 1.22
CA GLU A 9 -43.69 14.29 -0.16
C GLU A 9 -43.68 15.69 -0.78
N ARG A 10 -44.76 16.45 -0.56
CA ARG A 10 -44.86 17.83 -1.05
C ARG A 10 -43.80 18.75 -0.43
N ARG A 11 -43.51 18.56 0.86
CA ARG A 11 -42.46 19.32 1.56
C ARG A 11 -41.07 18.93 1.12
N VAL A 12 -40.82 17.65 0.88
CA VAL A 12 -39.53 17.16 0.35
C VAL A 12 -39.29 17.70 -1.04
N ALA A 13 -40.26 17.61 -1.95
CA ALA A 13 -40.14 18.14 -3.30
C ALA A 13 -39.87 19.66 -3.33
N ALA A 14 -40.50 20.42 -2.44
CA ALA A 14 -40.26 21.86 -2.31
C ALA A 14 -38.84 22.18 -1.79
N VAL A 15 -38.32 21.35 -0.87
CA VAL A 15 -36.95 21.47 -0.36
C VAL A 15 -35.92 21.07 -1.42
N GLU A 16 -36.17 19.99 -2.17
CA GLU A 16 -35.31 19.55 -3.27
C GLU A 16 -35.23 20.57 -4.40
N GLN A 17 -36.35 21.22 -4.74
CA GLN A 17 -36.36 22.34 -5.69
C GLN A 17 -35.61 23.56 -5.15
N ALA A 18 -35.81 23.92 -3.88
CA ALA A 18 -35.12 25.06 -3.26
C ALA A 18 -33.60 24.85 -3.15
N LEU A 19 -33.16 23.59 -3.01
CA LEU A 19 -31.75 23.20 -2.96
C LEU A 19 -31.13 22.95 -4.35
N GLY A 20 -31.91 23.07 -5.43
CA GLY A 20 -31.43 22.79 -6.80
C GLY A 20 -31.16 21.31 -7.08
N LEU A 21 -31.67 20.41 -6.23
CA LEU A 21 -31.52 18.95 -6.37
C LEU A 21 -32.50 18.34 -7.38
N ALA A 22 -33.48 19.12 -7.82
CA ALA A 22 -34.47 18.73 -8.84
C ALA A 22 -34.16 19.31 -10.24
N GLY A 23 -32.88 19.40 -10.60
CA GLY A 23 -32.43 19.64 -11.97
C GLY A 23 -32.32 18.34 -12.76
N PRO A 24 -32.27 18.38 -14.12
CA PRO A 24 -31.85 17.21 -14.90
C PRO A 24 -30.54 16.72 -14.30
N ALA A 25 -30.44 15.41 -14.07
CA ALA A 25 -29.26 14.78 -13.48
C ALA A 25 -28.01 15.47 -14.01
N ASP A 26 -27.34 16.22 -13.14
CA ASP A 26 -26.00 16.74 -13.39
C ASP A 26 -25.23 15.57 -13.99
N PRO A 27 -24.57 15.69 -15.16
CA PRO A 27 -23.82 14.58 -15.71
C PRO A 27 -22.95 14.08 -14.58
N ALA A 28 -23.23 12.84 -14.14
CA ALA A 28 -22.52 12.21 -13.02
C ALA A 28 -21.06 12.57 -13.21
N PRO A 29 -20.37 13.14 -12.19
CA PRO A 29 -19.01 13.64 -12.36
C PRO A 29 -18.27 12.56 -13.11
N THR A 30 -17.91 12.83 -14.37
CA THR A 30 -17.46 11.79 -15.30
C THR A 30 -16.43 11.01 -14.53
N GLU A 31 -16.80 9.81 -14.06
CA GLU A 31 -15.85 8.94 -13.41
C GLU A 31 -14.76 8.85 -14.47
N PRO A 32 -13.53 9.32 -14.19
CA PRO A 32 -12.51 9.34 -15.22
C PRO A 32 -12.48 7.94 -15.74
N THR A 33 -12.92 7.77 -16.99
CA THR A 33 -13.05 6.47 -17.64
C THR A 33 -11.64 5.96 -17.59
N LEU A 34 -11.33 5.10 -16.62
CA LEU A 34 -10.01 4.54 -16.48
C LEU A 34 -9.85 3.77 -17.77
N ASP A 35 -9.04 4.32 -18.67
CA ASP A 35 -8.70 3.64 -19.91
C ASP A 35 -8.20 2.27 -19.46
N GLN A 36 -8.92 1.20 -19.77
CA GLN A 36 -8.58 -0.15 -19.32
C GLN A 36 -7.32 -0.66 -20.04
N GLY A 37 -6.68 0.19 -20.83
CA GLY A 37 -5.42 -0.05 -21.52
C GLY A 37 -4.27 -0.43 -20.59
N MET A 38 -3.26 -1.04 -21.21
CA MET A 38 -2.02 -1.52 -20.58
C MET A 38 -1.27 -0.44 -19.77
N PHE A 39 -1.56 0.85 -20.02
CA PHE A 39 -0.85 2.00 -19.43
C PHE A 39 -1.70 2.88 -18.50
N TRP A 40 -2.86 2.40 -18.02
CA TRP A 40 -3.77 3.19 -17.18
C TRP A 40 -3.09 3.85 -15.97
N ILE A 41 -2.12 3.16 -15.35
CA ILE A 41 -1.33 3.71 -14.23
C ILE A 41 -0.46 4.88 -14.70
N LEU A 42 0.23 4.73 -15.84
CA LEU A 42 1.13 5.74 -16.38
C LEU A 42 0.37 6.98 -16.83
N GLU A 43 -0.77 6.80 -17.49
CA GLU A 43 -1.65 7.89 -17.93
C GLU A 43 -2.26 8.61 -16.73
N GLY A 44 -2.75 7.86 -15.74
CA GLY A 44 -3.23 8.39 -14.48
C GLY A 44 -2.16 9.20 -13.74
N LEU A 45 -0.91 8.75 -13.74
CA LEU A 45 0.20 9.48 -13.15
C LEU A 45 0.50 10.76 -13.93
N ARG A 46 0.64 10.69 -15.26
CA ARG A 46 0.92 11.84 -16.12
C ARG A 46 -0.12 12.95 -15.97
N ALA A 47 -1.39 12.59 -15.91
CA ALA A 47 -2.49 13.56 -15.73
C ALA A 47 -2.44 14.30 -14.38
N ARG A 48 -1.68 13.81 -13.40
CA ARG A 48 -1.53 14.39 -12.06
C ARG A 48 -0.21 15.12 -11.85
N LEU A 49 0.72 15.06 -12.82
CA LEU A 49 2.00 15.75 -12.70
C LEU A 49 1.81 17.26 -12.90
N PRO A 50 2.43 18.09 -12.04
CA PRO A 50 2.48 19.53 -12.27
C PRO A 50 3.15 19.86 -13.61
N GLU A 51 2.74 20.96 -14.24
CA GLU A 51 3.44 21.49 -15.41
C GLU A 51 4.91 21.78 -15.08
N GLY A 52 5.82 21.36 -15.96
CA GLY A 52 7.26 21.52 -15.76
C GLY A 52 7.90 20.52 -14.78
N SER A 53 7.15 19.55 -14.25
CA SER A 53 7.71 18.48 -13.42
C SER A 53 8.70 17.60 -14.19
N ALA A 54 9.81 17.21 -13.54
CA ALA A 54 10.75 16.20 -14.03
C ALA A 54 10.19 14.76 -14.00
N GLY A 55 8.93 14.59 -13.57
CA GLY A 55 8.25 13.31 -13.46
C GLY A 55 8.15 12.80 -12.02
N ALA A 56 7.57 11.62 -11.89
CA ALA A 56 7.45 10.92 -10.62
C ALA A 56 7.48 9.41 -10.84
N VAL A 57 7.83 8.67 -9.78
CA VAL A 57 7.69 7.23 -9.69
C VAL A 57 6.59 6.93 -8.68
N THR A 58 5.59 6.17 -9.09
CA THR A 58 4.49 5.72 -8.22
C THR A 58 4.37 4.22 -8.27
N PHE A 59 4.06 3.62 -7.13
CA PHE A 59 3.63 2.24 -7.04
C PHE A 59 2.37 2.16 -6.17
N ALA A 60 1.54 1.17 -6.47
CA ALA A 60 0.32 0.90 -5.76
C ALA A 60 0.11 -0.61 -5.65
N GLY A 61 -0.65 -1.02 -4.64
CA GLY A 61 -1.02 -2.42 -4.45
C GLY A 61 -2.26 -2.56 -3.58
N ALA A 62 -3.08 -3.54 -3.92
CA ALA A 62 -4.21 -4.01 -3.12
C ALA A 62 -3.94 -5.48 -2.76
N VAL A 63 -3.53 -5.71 -1.51
CA VAL A 63 -2.99 -7.00 -1.06
C VAL A 63 -3.87 -7.53 0.06
N ARG A 64 -4.34 -8.77 -0.07
CA ARG A 64 -5.03 -9.46 1.03
C ARG A 64 -4.00 -10.04 1.97
N THR A 65 -4.12 -9.73 3.26
CA THR A 65 -3.31 -10.32 4.32
C THR A 65 -4.22 -10.95 5.38
N ASP A 66 -3.66 -11.83 6.18
CA ASP A 66 -4.34 -12.42 7.33
C ASP A 66 -4.75 -11.38 8.41
N ASP A 67 -4.11 -10.19 8.42
CA ASP A 67 -4.48 -9.08 9.31
C ASP A 67 -5.51 -8.12 8.67
N GLY A 68 -5.96 -8.40 7.45
CA GLY A 68 -6.90 -7.59 6.67
C GLY A 68 -6.34 -7.15 5.31
N PRO A 69 -7.17 -6.52 4.47
CA PRO A 69 -6.71 -5.92 3.23
C PRO A 69 -5.75 -4.76 3.52
N VAL A 70 -4.66 -4.72 2.76
CA VAL A 70 -3.70 -3.61 2.73
C VAL A 70 -3.78 -2.98 1.36
N GLU A 71 -4.29 -1.77 1.31
CA GLU A 71 -4.29 -0.92 0.13
C GLU A 71 -3.31 0.21 0.35
N TRP A 72 -2.39 0.38 -0.58
CA TRP A 72 -1.32 1.35 -0.45
C TRP A 72 -1.01 1.95 -1.81
N GLN A 73 -0.84 3.26 -1.83
CA GLN A 73 -0.30 3.99 -2.96
C GLN A 73 0.74 4.97 -2.43
N TYR A 74 1.90 4.99 -3.07
CA TYR A 74 2.94 5.94 -2.74
C TYR A 74 3.68 6.36 -4.01
N GLY A 75 3.99 7.64 -4.09
CA GLY A 75 4.73 8.23 -5.19
C GLY A 75 5.72 9.27 -4.72
N ARG A 76 6.80 9.45 -5.49
CA ARG A 76 7.81 10.47 -5.26
C ARG A 76 8.18 11.13 -6.57
N ALA A 77 8.41 12.45 -6.54
CA ALA A 77 8.96 13.16 -7.68
C ALA A 77 10.35 12.60 -8.01
N THR A 78 10.71 12.61 -9.30
CA THR A 78 12.02 12.13 -9.75
C THR A 78 13.15 12.92 -9.07
N ASP A 79 13.00 14.24 -8.96
CA ASP A 79 14.01 15.12 -8.34
C ASP A 79 14.28 14.76 -6.88
N ASP A 80 13.24 14.40 -6.12
CA ASP A 80 13.39 13.96 -4.73
C ASP A 80 14.18 12.65 -4.60
N LEU A 81 14.01 11.74 -5.57
CA LEU A 81 14.68 10.43 -5.57
C LEU A 81 16.14 10.54 -6.02
N LEU A 82 16.41 11.45 -6.97
CA LEU A 82 17.76 11.74 -7.44
C LEU A 82 18.53 12.62 -6.45
N GLY A 83 17.81 13.45 -5.69
CA GLY A 83 18.35 14.40 -4.71
C GLY A 83 18.32 13.92 -3.26
N LEU A 84 18.37 12.61 -3.00
CA LEU A 84 18.44 12.08 -1.63
C LEU A 84 19.68 12.61 -0.91
N ASP A 85 19.48 13.14 0.29
CA ASP A 85 20.57 13.47 1.21
C ASP A 85 21.31 12.22 1.71
N ASP A 86 22.47 12.42 2.35
CA ASP A 86 23.33 11.34 2.79
C ASP A 86 22.65 10.42 3.82
N ASP A 87 21.92 10.98 4.79
CA ASP A 87 21.18 10.21 5.79
C ASP A 87 20.08 9.34 5.15
N SER A 88 19.34 9.89 4.19
CA SER A 88 18.32 9.15 3.44
C SER A 88 18.94 8.07 2.57
N ARG A 89 20.10 8.34 1.94
CA ARG A 89 20.85 7.36 1.17
C ARG A 89 21.32 6.19 2.03
N GLU A 90 21.85 6.47 3.21
CA GLU A 90 22.26 5.43 4.18
C GLU A 90 21.07 4.58 4.60
N LEU A 91 19.97 5.22 5.01
CA LEU A 91 18.74 4.53 5.40
C LEU A 91 18.16 3.64 4.30
N VAL A 92 18.12 4.13 3.05
CA VAL A 92 17.65 3.35 1.89
C VAL A 92 18.61 2.18 1.63
N THR A 93 19.92 2.41 1.72
CA THR A 93 20.94 1.37 1.52
C THR A 93 20.80 0.26 2.55
N GLU A 94 20.67 0.58 3.83
CA GLU A 94 20.47 -0.41 4.90
C GLU A 94 19.20 -1.25 4.68
N ARG A 95 18.10 -0.59 4.29
CA ARG A 95 16.82 -1.26 3.99
C ARG A 95 16.93 -2.21 2.82
N LEU A 96 17.53 -1.78 1.71
CA LEU A 96 17.72 -2.63 0.53
C LEU A 96 18.71 -3.76 0.81
N ALA A 97 19.81 -3.45 1.49
CA ALA A 97 20.80 -4.45 1.91
C ALA A 97 20.17 -5.51 2.81
N ALA A 98 19.16 -5.17 3.62
CA ALA A 98 18.41 -6.15 4.42
C ALA A 98 17.60 -7.16 3.58
N LEU A 99 17.23 -6.81 2.34
CA LEU A 99 16.52 -7.71 1.43
C LEU A 99 17.45 -8.63 0.63
N GLY A 100 18.71 -8.22 0.41
CA GLY A 100 19.72 -8.93 -0.38
C GLY A 100 20.28 -10.22 0.23
N HIS A 101 19.46 -11.03 0.90
CA HIS A 101 19.86 -12.36 1.40
C HIS A 101 18.72 -13.37 1.28
N PRO A 102 18.95 -14.55 0.68
CA PRO A 102 17.89 -15.53 0.39
C PRO A 102 17.04 -15.91 1.61
N VAL A 103 17.67 -16.17 2.76
CA VAL A 103 16.95 -16.53 4.00
C VAL A 103 16.09 -15.38 4.52
N ARG A 104 16.55 -14.12 4.44
CA ARG A 104 15.77 -12.97 4.90
C ARG A 104 14.54 -12.76 4.04
N LEU A 105 14.69 -12.91 2.72
CA LEU A 105 13.55 -12.86 1.82
C LEU A 105 12.56 -14.01 2.10
N ARG A 106 13.05 -15.24 2.30
CA ARG A 106 12.21 -16.39 2.66
C ARG A 106 11.44 -16.15 3.96
N LEU A 107 12.09 -15.57 4.98
CA LEU A 107 11.46 -15.20 6.24
C LEU A 107 10.33 -14.19 6.05
N LEU A 108 10.56 -13.10 5.30
CA LEU A 108 9.53 -12.10 5.03
C LEU A 108 8.32 -12.71 4.30
N LEU A 109 8.56 -13.53 3.28
CA LEU A 109 7.49 -14.22 2.54
C LEU A 109 6.72 -15.21 3.43
N ALA A 110 7.41 -15.91 4.34
CA ALA A 110 6.76 -16.79 5.30
C ALA A 110 5.89 -16.00 6.29
N VAL A 111 6.36 -14.86 6.80
CA VAL A 111 5.57 -13.99 7.68
C VAL A 111 4.33 -13.45 6.96
N LEU A 112 4.45 -13.02 5.70
CA LEU A 112 3.31 -12.59 4.88
C LEU A 112 2.28 -13.71 4.64
N ARG A 113 2.72 -14.97 4.66
CA ARG A 113 1.87 -16.17 4.54
C ARG A 113 1.33 -16.67 5.89
N GLY A 114 1.55 -15.94 6.98
CA GLY A 114 0.98 -16.26 8.30
C GLY A 114 1.93 -16.95 9.29
N HIS A 115 3.18 -17.25 8.92
CA HIS A 115 4.16 -17.78 9.87
C HIS A 115 4.69 -16.69 10.80
N ARG A 116 3.99 -16.49 11.92
CA ARG A 116 4.18 -15.30 12.77
C ARG A 116 5.10 -15.48 13.95
N THR A 117 5.75 -16.62 14.18
CA THR A 117 6.66 -16.79 15.33
C THR A 117 8.04 -17.24 14.89
N ALA A 118 9.08 -16.84 15.62
CA ALA A 118 10.45 -17.27 15.31
C ALA A 118 10.59 -18.81 15.37
N ALA A 119 9.85 -19.47 16.25
CA ALA A 119 9.79 -20.93 16.32
C ALA A 119 9.19 -21.55 15.05
N ALA A 120 8.01 -21.10 14.62
CA ALA A 120 7.36 -21.58 13.40
C ALA A 120 8.19 -21.27 12.15
N LEU A 121 8.95 -20.17 12.16
CA LEU A 121 9.87 -19.83 11.08
C LEU A 121 11.11 -20.74 11.09
N ALA A 122 11.65 -21.10 12.24
CA ALA A 122 12.81 -21.98 12.35
C ALA A 122 12.52 -23.43 11.94
N GLU A 123 11.25 -23.85 11.98
CA GLU A 123 10.80 -25.16 11.50
C GLU A 123 10.72 -25.26 9.97
N LEU A 124 10.81 -24.13 9.24
CA LEU A 124 10.77 -24.14 7.78
C LEU A 124 12.10 -24.62 7.19
N ASP A 125 12.02 -25.51 6.21
CA ASP A 125 13.20 -26.02 5.51
C ASP A 125 14.04 -24.90 4.90
N GLY A 126 15.36 -25.01 5.08
CA GLY A 126 16.34 -24.08 4.50
C GLY A 126 16.45 -22.73 5.22
N MET A 127 15.92 -22.59 6.44
CA MET A 127 16.07 -21.37 7.25
C MET A 127 17.39 -21.30 8.05
N GLY A 128 18.14 -22.40 8.08
CA GLY A 128 19.36 -22.52 8.88
C GLY A 128 19.07 -22.87 10.33
N THR A 129 20.03 -22.61 11.20
CA THR A 129 19.90 -22.84 12.64
C THR A 129 18.98 -21.81 13.31
N THR A 130 18.39 -22.16 14.44
CA THR A 130 17.58 -21.24 15.25
C THR A 130 18.31 -19.92 15.55
N GLY A 131 19.61 -19.98 15.86
CA GLY A 131 20.43 -18.78 16.09
C GLY A 131 20.55 -17.86 14.87
N GLN A 132 20.69 -18.45 13.67
CA GLN A 132 20.70 -17.69 12.40
C GLN A 132 19.34 -17.04 12.13
N VAL A 133 18.23 -17.72 12.41
CA VAL A 133 16.88 -17.15 12.27
C VAL A 133 16.72 -15.92 13.17
N TYR A 134 17.10 -16.00 14.44
CA TYR A 134 17.05 -14.84 15.35
C TYR A 134 17.92 -13.67 14.87
N HIS A 135 19.12 -13.96 14.35
CA HIS A 135 19.99 -12.94 13.76
C HIS A 135 19.33 -12.25 12.56
N HIS A 136 18.73 -13.02 11.65
CA HIS A 136 18.02 -12.48 10.49
C HIS A 136 16.78 -11.66 10.87
N VAL A 137 15.99 -12.13 11.84
CA VAL A 137 14.82 -11.40 12.37
C VAL A 137 15.26 -10.06 12.96
N ARG A 138 16.36 -10.02 13.73
CA ARG A 138 16.91 -8.77 14.27
C ARG A 138 17.33 -7.81 13.15
N ALA A 139 18.05 -8.30 12.14
CA ALA A 139 18.47 -7.47 11.01
C ALA A 139 17.26 -6.89 10.23
N LEU A 140 16.25 -7.71 9.96
CA LEU A 140 15.02 -7.27 9.31
C LEU A 140 14.20 -6.29 10.16
N THR A 141 14.22 -6.46 11.48
CA THR A 141 13.53 -5.55 12.41
C THR A 141 14.25 -4.19 12.48
N ALA A 142 15.58 -4.20 12.55
CA ALA A 142 16.40 -2.98 12.53
C ALA A 142 16.20 -2.17 11.24
N ALA A 143 16.11 -2.86 10.10
CA ALA A 143 15.77 -2.24 8.81
C ALA A 143 14.28 -1.83 8.68
N GLY A 144 13.42 -2.19 9.64
CA GLY A 144 11.99 -1.86 9.62
C GLY A 144 11.13 -2.72 8.70
N TRP A 145 11.64 -3.86 8.20
CA TRP A 145 10.87 -4.83 7.41
C TRP A 145 10.01 -5.76 8.26
N LEU A 146 10.40 -5.95 9.53
CA LEU A 146 9.62 -6.69 10.53
C LEU A 146 9.35 -5.81 11.74
N SER A 147 8.23 -6.08 12.41
CA SER A 147 7.90 -5.50 13.72
C SER A 147 7.29 -6.56 14.63
N ALA A 148 7.36 -6.33 15.94
CA ALA A 148 6.66 -7.16 16.90
C ALA A 148 5.14 -6.94 16.82
N ALA A 149 4.38 -8.03 16.85
CA ALA A 149 2.91 -8.04 16.84
C ALA A 149 2.31 -8.55 18.17
N GLY A 150 3.11 -8.51 19.25
CA GLY A 150 2.74 -8.99 20.60
C GLY A 150 2.94 -10.50 20.80
N ARG A 151 3.13 -10.94 22.06
CA ARG A 151 3.34 -12.35 22.46
C ARG A 151 4.37 -13.12 21.61
N GLY A 152 5.49 -12.49 21.29
CA GLY A 152 6.56 -13.11 20.47
C GLY A 152 6.21 -13.28 18.98
N ARG A 153 5.11 -12.66 18.52
CA ARG A 153 4.71 -12.66 17.12
C ARG A 153 5.46 -11.58 16.33
N LEU A 154 5.71 -11.88 15.08
CA LEU A 154 6.31 -11.04 14.06
C LEU A 154 5.26 -10.72 13.00
N ARG A 155 5.35 -9.51 12.45
CA ARG A 155 4.59 -9.10 11.28
C ARG A 155 5.45 -8.24 10.37
N VAL A 156 5.14 -8.25 9.08
CA VAL A 156 5.55 -7.16 8.18
C VAL A 156 4.61 -5.98 8.49
N PRO A 157 5.12 -4.77 8.79
CA PRO A 157 4.26 -3.61 9.00
C PRO A 157 3.34 -3.39 7.79
N PRO A 158 2.05 -3.03 7.96
CA PRO A 158 1.13 -2.81 6.85
C PRO A 158 1.69 -1.88 5.77
N GLU A 159 2.32 -0.78 6.19
CA GLU A 159 2.98 0.21 5.33
C GLU A 159 4.20 -0.33 4.56
N ARG A 160 4.66 -1.56 4.85
CA ARG A 160 5.78 -2.23 4.18
C ARG A 160 5.35 -3.38 3.28
N VAL A 161 4.11 -3.85 3.36
CA VAL A 161 3.63 -4.99 2.55
C VAL A 161 3.71 -4.67 1.06
N VAL A 162 3.10 -3.59 0.62
CA VAL A 162 3.11 -3.19 -0.80
C VAL A 162 4.51 -2.78 -1.28
N PRO A 163 5.29 -1.96 -0.55
CA PRO A 163 6.68 -1.69 -0.92
C PRO A 163 7.53 -2.95 -1.10
N LEU A 164 7.44 -3.92 -0.18
CA LEU A 164 8.18 -5.17 -0.29
C LEU A 164 7.81 -5.92 -1.57
N LEU A 165 6.51 -6.11 -1.84
CA LEU A 165 6.04 -6.81 -3.04
C LEU A 165 6.40 -6.06 -4.33
N THR A 166 6.42 -4.73 -4.30
CA THR A 166 6.88 -3.89 -5.42
C THR A 166 8.35 -4.15 -5.73
N VAL A 167 9.22 -4.19 -4.71
CA VAL A 167 10.65 -4.50 -4.89
C VAL A 167 10.85 -5.87 -5.51
N LEU A 168 10.06 -6.88 -5.08
CA LEU A 168 10.13 -8.21 -5.67
C LEU A 168 9.65 -8.23 -7.11
N ALA A 169 8.52 -7.58 -7.42
CA ALA A 169 8.01 -7.48 -8.77
C ALA A 169 8.98 -6.77 -9.73
N ALA A 170 9.70 -5.75 -9.25
CA ALA A 170 10.70 -5.03 -10.03
C ALA A 170 12.00 -5.82 -10.27
N ALA A 171 12.22 -6.92 -9.55
CA ALA A 171 13.42 -7.75 -9.62
C ALA A 171 13.20 -9.10 -10.32
N LEU A 172 11.98 -9.41 -10.75
CA LEU A 172 11.61 -10.58 -11.55
C LEU A 172 11.78 -10.30 -13.05
#